data_AF-V5GHP6-F1
#
_entry.id   AF-V5GHP6-F1
#
_cell.length_a   1.000
_cell.length_b   1.000
_cell.length_c   1.000
_cell.angle_alpha   90.00
_cell.angle_beta   90.00
_cell.angle_gamma   90.00
#
_symmetry.space_group_name_H-M   'P 1'
#
loop_
_entity.id
_entity.type
_entity.pdbx_description
1 polymer ?
#
loop_
_entity_poly.entity_id
_entity_poly.type
_entity_poly.pdbx_seq_one_letter_code
_entity_poly.pdbx_strand_id
1 'polypeptide(L)'
;KCGIVSYDEDPKLASGYTDRAQQRRETVGSQNPHEKTQVAALDESISTENKGFKLLSKMGWKEGQSLGKDNKGMLEPIPLVSNKGTAGIGCTEDVCIEAMPPTEKQNVWKKTQERFQMLPETNEIFEGDSDE
;
A
#
# COMPACT_ATOMS: atom_id res chain seq x y z
N LYS A 1 -35.04 -11.73 -20.37
CA LYS A 1 -33.66 -11.26 -20.61
C LYS A 1 -33.61 -9.79 -20.22
N CYS A 2 -33.00 -9.45 -19.09
CA CYS A 2 -32.62 -8.08 -18.77
C CYS A 2 -31.10 -7.99 -18.95
N GLY A 3 -30.64 -6.95 -19.64
CA GLY A 3 -29.23 -6.72 -19.92
C GLY A 3 -29.11 -5.43 -20.70
N ILE A 4 -28.39 -4.47 -20.14
CA ILE A 4 -28.07 -3.19 -20.76
C ILE A 4 -27.32 -3.45 -22.06
N VAL A 5 -27.82 -2.86 -23.14
CA VAL A 5 -27.24 -2.86 -24.48
C VAL A 5 -26.43 -1.56 -24.57
N SER A 6 -25.18 -1.68 -25.01
CA SER A 6 -24.15 -0.64 -25.21
C SER A 6 -23.54 0.05 -23.97
N TYR A 7 -22.21 0.12 -23.97
CA TYR A 7 -21.38 0.96 -23.10
C TYR A 7 -20.82 2.08 -23.98
N ASP A 8 -21.26 3.31 -23.74
CA ASP A 8 -20.63 4.53 -24.24
C ASP A 8 -19.62 5.03 -23.19
N GLU A 9 -18.48 5.53 -23.68
CA GLU A 9 -17.32 6.03 -22.93
C GLU A 9 -17.66 7.16 -21.94
N ASP A 10 -17.01 7.12 -20.76
CA ASP A 10 -17.21 7.95 -19.55
C ASP A 10 -18.66 8.02 -19.04
N PRO A 11 -18.97 7.69 -17.77
CA PRO A 11 -20.20 8.19 -17.17
C PRO A 11 -20.01 9.70 -16.94
N LYS A 12 -20.07 10.51 -18.01
CA LYS A 12 -20.63 11.85 -17.88
C LYS A 12 -21.99 11.63 -17.26
N LEU A 13 -22.04 11.85 -15.94
CA LEU A 13 -23.26 11.83 -15.15
C LEU A 13 -24.31 12.55 -15.97
N ALA A 14 -25.45 11.89 -16.22
CA ALA A 14 -26.48 12.42 -17.11
C ALA A 14 -26.74 13.90 -16.81
N SER A 15 -26.97 14.74 -17.83
CA SER A 15 -27.23 16.17 -17.63
C SER A 15 -28.30 16.38 -16.55
N GLY A 16 -27.90 16.91 -15.38
CA GLY A 16 -28.74 17.06 -14.17
C GLY A 16 -28.48 16.09 -13.01
N TYR A 17 -27.61 15.09 -13.17
CA TYR A 17 -27.20 14.18 -12.11
C TYR A 17 -25.98 14.73 -11.37
N THR A 18 -26.15 14.99 -10.07
CA THR A 18 -25.07 15.41 -9.17
C THR A 18 -24.57 14.21 -8.39
N ASP A 19 -23.30 13.83 -8.55
CA ASP A 19 -22.71 12.74 -7.78
C ASP A 19 -22.44 13.19 -6.33
N ARG A 20 -23.50 13.11 -5.53
CA ARG A 20 -23.43 13.34 -4.08
C ARG A 20 -22.60 12.28 -3.36
N ALA A 21 -22.35 11.11 -3.94
CA ALA A 21 -21.53 10.08 -3.32
C ALA A 21 -20.06 10.47 -3.40
N GLN A 22 -19.60 10.97 -4.54
CA GLN A 22 -18.26 11.56 -4.69
C GLN A 22 -18.10 12.78 -3.78
N GLN A 23 -19.05 13.73 -3.81
CA GLN A 23 -19.01 14.91 -2.94
C GLN A 23 -18.98 14.54 -1.45
N ARG A 24 -19.69 13.47 -1.04
CA ARG A 24 -19.58 12.92 0.32
C ARG A 24 -18.22 12.28 0.58
N ARG A 25 -17.65 11.50 -0.34
CA ARG A 25 -16.27 10.96 -0.15
C ARG A 25 -15.24 12.06 0.06
N GLU A 26 -15.42 13.21 -0.58
CA GLU A 26 -14.56 14.39 -0.42
C GLU A 26 -14.88 15.17 0.87
N THR A 27 -16.16 15.40 1.17
CA THR A 27 -16.60 16.26 2.29
C THR A 27 -16.64 15.52 3.63
N VAL A 28 -17.06 14.25 3.62
CA VAL A 28 -17.12 13.34 4.78
C VAL A 28 -16.02 12.27 4.72
N GLY A 29 -15.04 12.44 3.82
CA GLY A 29 -13.88 11.57 3.70
C GLY A 29 -13.25 11.30 5.06
N SER A 30 -12.83 10.06 5.23
CA SER A 30 -12.30 9.54 6.49
C SER A 30 -11.00 10.25 6.84
N GLN A 31 -11.08 11.42 7.47
CA GLN A 31 -10.02 11.95 8.31
C GLN A 31 -9.96 11.04 9.52
N ASN A 32 -9.36 9.86 9.36
CA ASN A 32 -9.08 8.98 10.48
C ASN A 32 -8.04 9.72 11.33
N PRO A 33 -8.39 10.23 12.53
CA PRO A 33 -7.41 10.92 13.37
C PRO A 33 -6.32 9.96 13.88
N HIS A 34 -6.48 8.66 13.62
CA HIS A 34 -5.55 7.58 13.95
C HIS A 34 -4.79 7.05 12.73
N GLU A 35 -4.89 7.70 11.57
CA GLU A 35 -4.10 7.31 10.41
C GLU A 35 -2.61 7.43 10.75
N LYS A 36 -1.86 6.35 10.51
CA LYS A 36 -0.43 6.31 10.80
C LYS A 36 0.28 7.24 9.82
N THR A 37 0.80 8.35 10.33
CA THR A 37 1.50 9.35 9.52
C THR A 37 2.83 8.83 8.96
N GLN A 38 3.44 7.83 9.61
CA GLN A 38 4.74 7.28 9.26
C GLN A 38 4.73 5.76 9.38
N VAL A 39 5.39 5.11 8.41
CA VAL A 39 5.64 3.66 8.43
C VAL A 39 6.85 3.40 9.34
N ALA A 40 6.76 2.39 10.20
CA ALA A 40 7.90 2.00 11.02
C ALA A 40 8.94 1.26 10.17
N ALA A 41 10.20 1.68 10.26
CA ALA A 41 11.33 1.02 9.63
C ALA A 41 12.26 0.44 10.70
N LEU A 42 12.88 -0.71 10.42
CA LEU A 42 13.90 -1.31 11.28
C LEU A 42 15.30 -0.74 11.01
N ASP A 43 15.51 -0.19 9.81
CA ASP A 43 16.82 0.24 9.32
C ASP A 43 17.05 1.75 9.47
N GLU A 44 16.03 2.49 9.93
CA GLU A 44 16.07 3.95 10.08
C GLU A 44 15.89 4.37 11.54
N SER A 45 16.66 5.37 11.96
CA SER A 45 16.53 5.98 13.27
C SER A 45 15.21 6.76 13.43
N ILE A 46 14.70 6.82 14.66
CA ILE A 46 13.46 7.56 14.97
C ILE A 46 13.67 9.07 14.73
N SER A 47 12.85 9.66 13.85
CA SER A 47 12.88 11.11 13.57
C SER A 47 12.58 11.97 14.80
N THR A 48 13.24 13.14 14.87
CA THR A 48 13.04 14.14 15.94
C THR A 48 11.62 14.72 15.96
N GLU A 49 10.90 14.69 14.84
CA GLU A 49 9.51 15.12 14.77
C GLU A 49 8.57 14.19 15.54
N ASN A 50 8.94 12.90 15.63
CA ASN A 50 8.15 11.85 16.24
C ASN A 50 7.83 12.17 17.71
N LYS A 51 6.58 11.95 18.11
CA LYS A 51 6.12 12.23 19.48
C LYS A 51 6.86 11.37 20.52
N GLY A 52 7.19 10.12 20.18
CA GLY A 52 7.96 9.21 21.03
C GLY A 52 9.38 9.70 21.26
N PHE A 53 10.07 10.16 20.22
CA PHE A 53 11.40 10.78 20.35
C PHE A 53 11.37 11.95 21.34
N LYS A 54 10.43 12.88 21.15
CA LYS A 54 10.26 14.05 22.04
C LYS A 54 9.99 13.65 23.49
N LEU A 55 9.21 12.60 23.71
CA LEU A 55 8.91 12.09 25.05
C LEU A 55 10.15 11.48 25.71
N LEU A 56 10.87 10.61 25.00
CA LEU A 56 12.10 9.99 25.49
C LEU A 56 13.15 11.06 25.85
N SER A 57 13.36 12.03 24.97
CA SER A 57 14.29 13.13 25.21
C SER A 57 13.92 13.95 26.45
N LYS A 58 12.64 14.20 26.70
CA LYS A 58 12.17 14.87 27.92
C LYS A 58 12.39 14.04 29.19
N MET A 59 12.42 12.72 29.08
CA MET A 59 12.76 11.80 30.17
C MET A 59 14.28 11.62 30.36
N GLY A 60 15.09 12.36 29.60
CA GLY A 60 16.56 12.35 29.73
C GLY A 60 17.26 11.31 28.86
N TRP A 61 16.53 10.58 28.01
CA TRP A 61 17.15 9.75 26.98
C TRP A 61 17.79 10.63 25.89
N LYS A 62 18.88 10.14 25.29
CA LYS A 62 19.57 10.83 24.20
C LYS A 62 19.70 9.89 23.01
N GLU A 63 19.67 10.46 21.81
CA GLU A 63 19.90 9.71 20.59
C GLU A 63 21.23 8.95 20.65
N GLY A 64 21.22 7.68 20.22
CA GLY A 64 22.37 6.77 20.30
C GLY A 64 22.62 6.16 21.70
N GLN A 65 21.82 6.49 22.72
CA GLN A 65 21.92 5.88 24.04
C GLN A 65 20.97 4.69 24.16
N SER A 66 21.39 3.63 24.86
CA SER A 66 20.50 2.51 25.18
C SER A 66 19.61 2.85 26.37
N LEU A 67 18.51 2.11 26.52
CA LEU A 67 17.60 2.29 27.64
C LEU A 67 18.04 1.49 28.88
N GLY A 68 17.56 1.91 30.05
CA GLY A 68 17.80 1.26 31.34
C GLY A 68 18.80 1.97 32.23
N LYS A 69 18.83 1.60 33.51
CA LYS A 69 19.63 2.29 34.56
C LYS A 69 21.13 2.36 34.23
N ASP A 70 21.68 1.27 33.73
CA ASP A 70 23.12 1.13 33.48
C ASP A 70 23.49 1.38 32.00
N ASN A 71 22.54 1.76 31.15
CA ASN A 71 22.73 1.88 29.69
C ASN A 71 23.35 0.61 29.05
N LYS A 72 22.94 -0.57 29.54
CA LYS A 72 23.31 -1.88 28.99
C LYS A 72 22.21 -2.51 28.12
N GLY A 73 21.16 -1.75 27.83
CA GLY A 73 20.12 -2.18 26.90
C GLY A 73 20.66 -2.32 25.48
N MET A 74 19.92 -3.01 24.64
CA MET A 74 20.22 -3.11 23.21
C MET A 74 19.90 -1.78 22.52
N LEU A 75 20.79 -1.35 21.63
CA LEU A 75 20.64 -0.10 20.86
C LEU A 75 19.75 -0.30 19.64
N GLU A 76 20.02 -1.36 18.89
CA GLU A 76 19.31 -1.70 17.67
C GLU A 76 18.05 -2.54 17.96
N PRO A 77 16.99 -2.41 17.14
CA PRO A 77 15.83 -3.27 17.25
C PRO A 77 16.20 -4.73 16.93
N ILE A 78 15.43 -5.68 17.49
CA ILE A 78 15.61 -7.09 17.17
C ILE A 78 15.16 -7.34 15.73
N PRO A 79 15.99 -7.94 14.87
CA PRO A 79 15.59 -8.26 13.50
C PRO A 79 14.45 -9.28 13.51
N LEU A 80 13.42 -9.00 12.70
CA LEU A 80 12.28 -9.88 12.56
C LEU A 80 12.58 -10.96 11.52
N VAL A 81 12.58 -12.22 11.94
CA VAL A 81 12.62 -13.37 11.02
C VAL A 81 11.21 -13.90 10.83
N SER A 82 10.56 -13.50 9.74
CA SER A 82 9.22 -13.97 9.37
C SER A 82 9.29 -15.19 8.46
N ASN A 83 8.28 -16.06 8.54
CA ASN A 83 8.15 -17.15 7.60
C ASN A 83 7.72 -16.63 6.22
N LYS A 84 8.18 -17.31 5.15
CA LYS A 84 7.72 -17.00 3.79
C LYS A 84 6.36 -17.65 3.56
N GLY A 85 5.31 -16.83 3.47
CA GLY A 85 3.94 -17.30 3.27
C GLY A 85 3.47 -18.19 4.41
N THR A 86 3.17 -19.46 4.10
CA THR A 86 2.70 -20.46 5.06
C THR A 86 3.75 -21.54 5.35
N ALA A 87 5.03 -21.26 5.09
CA ALA A 87 6.13 -22.18 5.36
C ALA A 87 6.16 -22.61 6.83
N GLY A 88 6.42 -23.91 7.06
CA GLY A 88 6.59 -24.48 8.39
C GLY A 88 7.92 -24.09 9.03
N ILE A 89 8.03 -24.27 10.35
CA ILE A 89 9.27 -24.00 11.09
C ILE A 89 10.38 -24.95 10.60
N GLY A 90 11.57 -24.42 10.31
CA GLY A 90 12.71 -25.18 9.78
C GLY A 90 12.81 -25.21 8.25
N CYS A 91 11.83 -24.65 7.54
CA CYS A 91 11.90 -24.43 6.10
C CYS A 91 12.81 -23.22 5.80
N THR A 92 14.07 -23.48 5.45
CA THR A 92 15.03 -22.46 5.04
C THR A 92 14.84 -22.10 3.56
N GLU A 93 15.25 -20.89 3.20
CA GLU A 93 14.90 -20.25 1.92
C GLU A 93 15.34 -21.05 0.69
N ASP A 94 16.45 -21.79 0.82
CA ASP A 94 17.02 -22.62 -0.25
C ASP A 94 16.21 -23.89 -0.55
N VAL A 95 15.31 -24.31 0.35
CA VAL A 95 14.67 -25.64 0.27
C VAL A 95 13.24 -25.58 -0.26
N CYS A 96 12.52 -24.48 -0.04
CA CYS A 96 11.06 -24.50 -0.14
C CYS A 96 10.44 -23.59 -1.22
N ILE A 97 11.13 -22.51 -1.61
CA ILE A 97 10.55 -21.48 -2.50
C ILE A 97 10.57 -21.96 -3.95
N GLU A 98 11.61 -22.68 -4.35
CA GLU A 98 11.74 -23.19 -5.72
C GLU A 98 10.78 -24.36 -6.02
N ALA A 99 10.19 -24.97 -4.99
CA ALA A 99 9.38 -26.17 -5.14
C ALA A 99 7.86 -25.93 -5.27
N MET A 100 7.37 -24.70 -5.04
CA MET A 100 5.93 -24.42 -5.09
C MET A 100 5.54 -23.70 -6.39
N PRO A 101 4.76 -24.34 -7.29
CA PRO A 101 4.24 -23.65 -8.47
C PRO A 101 3.32 -22.50 -8.02
N PRO A 102 3.27 -21.39 -8.78
CA PRO A 102 2.36 -20.29 -8.46
C PRO A 102 0.93 -20.81 -8.40
N THR A 103 0.23 -20.46 -7.33
CA THR A 103 -1.16 -20.83 -7.13
C THR A 103 -2.01 -20.30 -8.28
N GLU A 104 -3.12 -20.98 -8.58
CA GLU A 104 -4.07 -20.55 -9.62
C GLU A 104 -4.49 -19.09 -9.45
N LYS A 105 -4.71 -18.64 -8.20
CA LYS A 105 -5.03 -17.25 -7.86
C LYS A 105 -3.93 -16.27 -8.28
N GLN A 106 -2.66 -16.60 -8.05
CA GLN A 106 -1.53 -15.77 -8.46
C GLN A 106 -1.45 -15.66 -9.99
N ASN A 107 -1.72 -16.75 -10.71
CA ASN A 107 -1.75 -16.72 -12.18
C ASN A 107 -2.90 -15.87 -12.72
N VAL A 108 -4.08 -15.93 -12.09
CA VAL A 108 -5.23 -15.07 -12.45
C VAL A 108 -4.89 -13.60 -12.21
N TRP A 109 -4.23 -13.26 -11.10
CA TRP A 109 -3.81 -11.90 -10.80
C TRP A 109 -2.75 -11.38 -11.79
N LYS A 110 -1.74 -12.19 -12.12
CA LYS A 110 -0.73 -11.84 -13.14
C LYS A 110 -1.36 -11.55 -14.50
N LYS A 111 -2.24 -12.45 -14.98
CA LYS A 111 -2.97 -12.23 -16.24
C LYS A 111 -3.81 -10.95 -16.20
N THR A 112 -4.39 -10.62 -15.05
CA THR A 112 -5.20 -9.41 -14.90
C THR A 112 -4.34 -8.16 -14.93
N GLN A 113 -3.17 -8.20 -14.29
CA GLN A 113 -2.19 -7.13 -14.32
C GLN A 113 -1.63 -6.90 -15.74
N GLU A 114 -1.25 -7.97 -16.45
CA GLU A 114 -0.81 -7.90 -17.85
C GLU A 114 -1.87 -7.25 -18.75
N ARG A 115 -3.13 -7.69 -18.61
CA ARG A 115 -4.25 -7.08 -19.34
C ARG A 115 -4.40 -5.59 -19.05
N PHE A 116 -4.19 -5.16 -17.81
CA PHE A 116 -4.26 -3.74 -17.44
C PHE A 116 -3.10 -2.92 -18.03
N GLN A 117 -1.90 -3.48 -18.05
CA GLN A 117 -0.71 -2.80 -18.59
C GLN A 117 -0.71 -2.69 -20.12
N MET A 118 -1.37 -3.63 -20.81
CA MET A 118 -1.51 -3.59 -22.27
C MET A 118 -2.63 -2.65 -22.74
N LEU A 119 -3.35 -1.99 -21.83
CA LEU A 119 -4.29 -0.95 -22.24
C LEU A 119 -3.51 0.20 -22.88
N PRO A 120 -3.96 0.72 -24.04
CA PRO A 120 -3.34 1.89 -24.62
C PRO A 120 -3.42 3.06 -23.65
N GLU A 121 -2.31 3.80 -23.50
CA GLU A 121 -2.37 5.11 -22.82
C GLU A 121 -3.33 5.99 -23.61
N THR A 122 -4.28 6.63 -22.91
CA THR A 122 -5.47 7.27 -23.49
C THR A 122 -5.19 8.55 -24.29
N ASN A 123 -3.96 8.76 -24.78
CA ASN A 123 -3.57 9.98 -25.50
C ASN A 123 -3.46 9.81 -27.02
N GLU A 124 -3.54 8.60 -27.57
CA GLU A 124 -3.20 8.37 -29.00
C GLU A 124 -4.37 7.80 -29.84
N ILE A 125 -5.62 7.82 -29.34
CA ILE A 125 -6.77 7.20 -30.05
C ILE A 125 -7.80 8.23 -30.56
N PHE A 126 -7.66 9.52 -30.26
CA PHE A 126 -8.62 10.56 -30.67
C PHE A 126 -8.04 11.61 -31.63
N GLU A 127 -7.09 11.24 -32.48
CA GLU A 127 -6.74 11.97 -33.71
C GLU A 127 -7.11 11.11 -34.92
N GLY A 128 -8.39 11.13 -35.30
CA GLY A 128 -8.85 10.40 -36.48
C GLY A 128 -10.30 10.71 -36.80
N ASP A 129 -10.49 11.41 -37.91
CA ASP A 129 -11.75 11.73 -38.59
C ASP A 129 -12.60 12.85 -37.98
N SER A 130 -12.05 14.06 -38.08
CA SER A 130 -12.84 15.20 -38.54
C SER A 130 -12.80 15.25 -40.07
N ASP A 131 -13.82 14.75 -40.76
CA ASP A 131 -14.17 15.23 -42.10
C ASP A 131 -15.67 14.97 -42.37
N GLU A 132 -16.32 16.08 -42.75
CA GLU A 132 -17.66 16.30 -43.33
C GLU A 132 -18.96 16.09 -42.51
#